data_AF-A0A127JTP7-F1
#
_entry.id   AF-A0A127JTP7-F1
#
_cell.length_a   1.000
_cell.length_b   1.000
_cell.length_c   1.000
_cell.angle_alpha   90.00
_cell.angle_beta   90.00
_cell.angle_gamma   90.00
#
_symmetry.space_group_name_H-M   'P 1'
#
loop_
_entity.id
_entity.type
_entity.pdbx_description
1 polymer ?
#
loop_
_entity_poly.entity_id
_entity_poly.type
_entity_poly.pdbx_seq_one_letter_code
_entity_poly.pdbx_strand_id
1 'polypeptide(L)'
;MSEDGEAEKLPALSFRYEPGGLQARFYHSTADYIELDLRMGGETTWVQAVEAGTGRSIGDEHRGAKPSVEHTVYFSSLWCAFPAFIRFLEAITIGVQECAFSWDPEGPYGRMKWYSSGGAEGSFRLQWSSGKYTIDQSTRVPTRDVVETLYTAFRAFAESDYEPFRYETLPEWDAYSLILADATLGDFARALATLSAAEATAVLMRAGQAMHDRGGDERVLPARCHSLEWFLLARHDANAGDSELPAAWDEWGEARRRHYLGSLWGRSTLGCWSGSDLRRLRSARIEEWLARKSPKRR
;
A
#
# COMPACT_ATOMS: atom_id res chain seq x y z
N MET A 1 -31.65 65.53 -24.08
CA MET A 1 -31.54 64.29 -24.88
C MET A 1 -30.31 63.56 -24.38
N SER A 2 -30.48 62.76 -23.34
CA SER A 2 -29.47 61.82 -22.86
C SER A 2 -29.71 60.50 -23.58
N GLU A 3 -28.85 60.21 -24.55
CA GLU A 3 -28.74 58.88 -25.14
C GLU A 3 -28.07 57.98 -24.11
N ASP A 4 -28.87 57.38 -23.23
CA ASP A 4 -28.45 56.21 -22.47
C ASP A 4 -28.28 55.06 -23.48
N GLY A 5 -27.06 54.93 -24.01
CA GLY A 5 -26.68 53.76 -24.77
C GLY A 5 -26.80 52.54 -23.86
N GLU A 6 -27.84 51.73 -24.07
CA GLU A 6 -27.95 50.40 -23.47
C GLU A 6 -26.71 49.62 -23.86
N ALA A 7 -25.77 49.48 -22.92
CA ALA A 7 -24.64 48.59 -23.08
C ALA A 7 -25.18 47.18 -23.32
N GLU A 8 -24.92 46.64 -24.52
CA GLU A 8 -25.30 45.29 -24.91
C GLU A 8 -24.76 44.32 -23.86
N LYS A 9 -25.65 43.80 -23.01
CA LYS A 9 -25.25 42.88 -21.94
C LYS A 9 -24.84 41.57 -22.58
N LEU A 10 -23.52 41.35 -22.63
CA LEU A 10 -22.95 40.10 -23.08
C LEU A 10 -23.57 38.92 -22.31
N PRO A 11 -23.90 37.82 -22.99
CA PRO A 11 -24.42 36.63 -22.33
C PRO A 11 -23.41 36.09 -21.31
N ALA A 12 -23.90 35.68 -20.15
CA ALA A 12 -23.10 35.00 -19.14
C ALA A 12 -23.01 33.50 -19.45
N LEU A 13 -22.03 32.81 -18.88
CA LEU A 13 -21.90 31.35 -19.01
C LEU A 13 -22.26 30.68 -17.69
N SER A 14 -23.08 29.64 -17.78
CA SER A 14 -23.33 28.71 -16.68
C SER A 14 -22.61 27.39 -16.94
N PHE A 15 -22.06 26.80 -15.87
CA PHE A 15 -21.32 25.56 -15.92
C PHE A 15 -21.95 24.55 -14.97
N ARG A 16 -22.22 23.35 -15.48
CA ARG A 16 -22.57 22.18 -14.67
C ARG A 16 -21.49 21.14 -14.81
N TYR A 17 -21.18 20.45 -13.72
CA TYR A 17 -20.13 19.43 -13.69
C TYR A 17 -20.69 18.16 -13.08
N GLU A 18 -20.41 17.04 -13.73
CA GLU A 18 -20.60 15.70 -13.20
C GLU A 18 -19.20 15.13 -12.99
N PRO A 19 -18.80 14.87 -11.73
CA PRO A 19 -17.48 14.35 -11.45
C PRO A 19 -17.30 12.96 -12.05
N GLY A 20 -16.05 12.63 -12.37
CA GLY A 20 -15.68 11.28 -12.75
C GLY A 20 -15.75 10.31 -11.57
N GLY A 21 -15.24 9.11 -11.80
CA GLY A 21 -15.05 8.09 -10.77
C GLY A 21 -13.60 7.68 -10.64
N LEU A 22 -13.29 6.94 -9.58
CA LEU A 22 -11.99 6.27 -9.43
C LEU A 22 -12.23 4.79 -9.17
N GLN A 23 -11.47 3.93 -9.83
CA GLN A 23 -11.34 2.52 -9.45
C GLN A 23 -9.87 2.19 -9.27
N ALA A 24 -9.56 1.40 -8.26
CA ALA A 24 -8.20 1.02 -7.90
C ALA A 24 -8.16 -0.46 -7.54
N ARG A 25 -7.10 -1.15 -7.95
CA ARG A 25 -6.82 -2.51 -7.52
C ARG A 25 -5.31 -2.72 -7.40
N PHE A 26 -4.87 -3.16 -6.23
CA PHE A 26 -3.50 -3.61 -6.04
C PHE A 26 -3.40 -5.12 -6.30
N TYR A 27 -2.26 -5.56 -6.83
CA TYR A 27 -1.94 -6.96 -7.02
C TYR A 27 -0.43 -7.19 -7.05
N HIS A 28 -0.04 -8.42 -6.79
CA HIS A 28 1.35 -8.84 -6.88
C HIS A 28 1.75 -8.99 -8.36
N SER A 29 2.89 -8.43 -8.76
CA SER A 29 3.43 -8.59 -10.11
C SER A 29 4.62 -9.53 -10.13
N THR A 30 5.27 -9.65 -11.29
CA THR A 30 6.58 -10.30 -11.43
C THR A 30 7.64 -9.55 -10.62
N ALA A 31 8.66 -10.28 -10.16
CA ALA A 31 9.72 -9.77 -9.30
C ALA A 31 9.21 -9.25 -7.94
N ASP A 32 9.71 -8.10 -7.52
CA ASP A 32 9.52 -7.48 -6.22
C ASP A 32 8.50 -6.33 -6.24
N TYR A 33 7.72 -6.22 -7.32
CA TYR A 33 6.77 -5.13 -7.52
C TYR A 33 5.36 -5.46 -7.00
N ILE A 34 4.75 -4.43 -6.42
CA ILE A 34 3.30 -4.35 -6.21
C ILE A 34 2.75 -3.41 -7.27
N GLU A 35 1.83 -3.88 -8.10
CA GLU A 35 1.18 -3.07 -9.12
C GLU A 35 -0.15 -2.50 -8.60
N LEU A 36 -0.52 -1.34 -9.12
CA LEU A 36 -1.78 -0.66 -8.92
C LEU A 36 -2.39 -0.36 -10.29
N ASP A 37 -3.47 -1.08 -10.59
CA ASP A 37 -4.37 -0.71 -11.67
C ASP A 37 -5.26 0.43 -11.21
N LEU A 38 -5.21 1.54 -11.94
CA LEU A 38 -5.99 2.73 -11.70
C LEU A 38 -6.82 3.08 -12.92
N ARG A 39 -8.14 3.11 -12.76
CA ARG A 39 -9.06 3.66 -13.75
C ARG A 39 -9.59 4.99 -13.26
N MET A 40 -9.27 6.05 -14.00
CA MET A 40 -9.77 7.39 -13.78
C MET A 40 -10.95 7.63 -14.73
N GLY A 41 -12.15 7.68 -14.15
CA GLY A 41 -13.39 7.93 -14.87
C GLY A 41 -13.41 9.33 -15.49
N GLY A 42 -14.02 9.40 -16.67
CA GLY A 42 -14.23 10.64 -17.40
C GLY A 42 -15.21 11.57 -16.69
N GLU A 43 -14.86 12.85 -16.57
CA GLU A 43 -15.77 13.90 -16.10
C GLU A 43 -16.61 14.46 -17.25
N THR A 44 -17.83 14.91 -16.94
CA THR A 44 -18.69 15.60 -17.91
C THR A 44 -18.89 17.05 -17.47
N THR A 45 -18.68 17.97 -18.42
CA THR A 45 -18.96 19.40 -18.25
C THR A 45 -20.08 19.80 -19.21
N TRP A 46 -21.06 20.54 -18.71
CA TRP A 46 -22.05 21.21 -19.53
C TRP A 46 -21.86 22.71 -19.45
N VAL A 47 -21.91 23.37 -20.60
CA VAL A 47 -21.76 24.82 -20.75
C VAL A 47 -23.02 25.35 -21.45
N GLN A 48 -23.67 26.31 -20.81
CA GLN A 48 -24.89 26.94 -21.33
C GLN A 48 -24.75 28.45 -21.21
N ALA A 49 -24.89 29.15 -22.35
CA ALA A 49 -25.03 30.60 -22.33
C ALA A 49 -26.36 30.97 -21.69
N VAL A 50 -26.36 31.98 -20.82
CA VAL A 50 -27.53 32.47 -20.10
C VAL A 50 -27.62 34.00 -20.19
N GLU A 51 -28.83 34.52 -20.23
CA GLU A 51 -29.09 35.96 -20.26
C GLU A 51 -28.70 36.61 -18.92
N ALA A 52 -27.93 37.70 -19.00
CA ALA A 52 -27.44 38.41 -17.84
C ALA A 52 -28.59 39.08 -17.06
N GLY A 53 -28.87 38.56 -15.86
CA GLY A 53 -29.87 39.11 -14.92
C GLY A 53 -31.15 38.29 -14.78
N THR A 54 -31.55 37.53 -15.82
CA THR A 54 -32.69 36.61 -15.76
C THR A 54 -32.27 35.16 -15.56
N GLY A 55 -31.04 34.80 -15.96
CA GLY A 55 -30.53 33.43 -15.93
C GLY A 55 -31.20 32.51 -16.96
N ARG A 56 -31.96 33.06 -17.90
CA ARG A 56 -32.64 32.29 -18.94
C ARG A 56 -31.62 31.74 -19.93
N SER A 57 -31.73 30.44 -20.27
CA SER A 57 -30.86 29.80 -21.26
C SER A 57 -30.97 30.44 -22.64
N ILE A 58 -29.82 30.66 -23.27
CA ILE A 58 -29.65 31.16 -24.63
C ILE A 58 -28.99 30.06 -25.47
N GLY A 59 -29.68 29.57 -26.50
CA GLY A 59 -29.18 28.53 -27.40
C GLY A 59 -29.02 27.16 -26.75
N ASP A 60 -28.33 26.26 -27.45
CA ASP A 60 -28.16 24.87 -27.04
C ASP A 60 -27.03 24.69 -26.01
N GLU A 61 -27.26 23.77 -25.07
CA GLU A 61 -26.26 23.35 -24.10
C GLU A 61 -25.14 22.56 -24.80
N HIS A 62 -23.89 22.92 -24.51
CA HIS A 62 -22.72 22.19 -24.99
C HIS A 62 -22.25 21.20 -23.94
N ARG A 63 -22.16 19.92 -24.30
CA ARG A 63 -21.65 18.84 -23.45
C ARG A 63 -20.24 18.44 -23.86
N GLY A 64 -19.27 18.61 -22.97
CA GLY A 64 -17.92 18.06 -23.08
C GLY A 64 -17.74 16.88 -22.14
N ALA A 65 -17.41 15.70 -22.66
CA ALA A 65 -17.09 14.52 -21.87
C ALA A 65 -15.64 14.11 -22.08
N LYS A 66 -14.88 13.94 -21.00
CA LYS A 66 -13.54 13.34 -21.09
C LYS A 66 -13.69 11.81 -21.13
N PRO A 67 -12.86 11.09 -21.90
CA PRO A 67 -12.84 9.63 -21.83
C PRO A 67 -12.28 9.16 -20.48
N SER A 68 -12.66 7.94 -20.08
CA SER A 68 -11.98 7.29 -18.96
C SER A 68 -10.57 6.86 -19.39
N VAL A 69 -9.63 6.88 -18.46
CA VAL A 69 -8.25 6.47 -18.71
C VAL A 69 -7.86 5.38 -17.72
N GLU A 70 -7.18 4.35 -18.22
CA GLU A 70 -6.71 3.20 -17.44
C GLU A 70 -5.18 3.19 -17.45
N HIS A 71 -4.60 3.04 -16.27
CA HIS A 71 -3.17 3.09 -16.05
C HIS A 71 -2.76 2.08 -15.00
N THR A 72 -1.74 1.29 -15.30
CA THR A 72 -1.07 0.44 -14.32
C THR A 72 0.22 1.14 -13.89
N VAL A 73 0.39 1.33 -12.60
CA VAL A 73 1.63 1.83 -11.99
C VAL A 73 2.17 0.80 -11.01
N TYR A 74 3.45 0.90 -10.64
CA TYR A 74 4.06 -0.08 -9.72
C TYR A 74 4.91 0.56 -8.63
N PHE A 75 5.02 -0.17 -7.52
CA PHE A 75 5.80 0.14 -6.33
C PHE A 75 6.82 -1.00 -6.13
N SER A 76 8.12 -0.69 -6.04
CA SER A 76 9.17 -1.69 -5.71
C SER A 76 9.20 -1.99 -4.22
N SER A 77 9.56 -3.21 -3.85
CA SER A 77 9.84 -3.57 -2.45
C SER A 77 11.12 -2.91 -1.90
N LEU A 78 12.04 -2.50 -2.78
CA LEU A 78 13.25 -1.75 -2.42
C LEU A 78 12.95 -0.46 -1.69
N TRP A 79 11.77 0.14 -1.93
CA TRP A 79 11.35 1.36 -1.27
C TRP A 79 9.89 1.29 -0.85
N CYS A 80 9.66 1.21 0.46
CA CYS A 80 8.29 1.15 0.96
C CYS A 80 7.56 2.50 0.81
N ALA A 81 6.85 2.64 -0.29
CA ALA A 81 5.96 3.75 -0.61
C ALA A 81 4.73 3.85 0.31
N PHE A 82 4.28 2.72 0.85
CA PHE A 82 2.96 2.60 1.48
C PHE A 82 2.75 3.48 2.72
N PRO A 83 3.72 3.66 3.63
CA PRO A 83 3.57 4.62 4.73
C PRO A 83 3.29 6.05 4.24
N ALA A 84 3.95 6.49 3.17
CA ALA A 84 3.75 7.81 2.60
C ALA A 84 2.42 7.90 1.83
N PHE A 85 2.02 6.83 1.15
CA PHE A 85 0.69 6.70 0.55
C PHE A 85 -0.44 6.82 1.60
N ILE A 86 -0.33 6.13 2.74
CA ILE A 86 -1.30 6.25 3.84
C ILE A 86 -1.35 7.67 4.38
N ARG A 87 -0.19 8.32 4.62
CA ARG A 87 -0.15 9.72 5.06
C ARG A 87 -0.76 10.67 4.04
N PHE A 88 -0.61 10.40 2.76
CA PHE A 88 -1.26 11.18 1.70
C PHE A 88 -2.79 11.08 1.80
N LEU A 89 -3.34 9.88 1.97
CA LEU A 89 -4.78 9.70 2.19
C LEU A 89 -5.24 10.38 3.49
N GLU A 90 -4.47 10.27 4.58
CA GLU A 90 -4.76 10.98 5.83
C GLU A 90 -4.80 12.50 5.66
N ALA A 91 -3.88 13.07 4.88
CA ALA A 91 -3.86 14.50 4.57
C ALA A 91 -5.15 14.93 3.86
N ILE A 92 -5.66 14.12 2.93
CA ILE A 92 -6.96 14.37 2.28
C ILE A 92 -8.10 14.35 3.31
N THR A 93 -8.13 13.37 4.23
CA THR A 93 -9.21 13.26 5.22
C THR A 93 -9.32 14.44 6.18
N ILE A 94 -8.20 15.12 6.49
CA ILE A 94 -8.19 16.31 7.34
C ILE A 94 -8.39 17.62 6.56
N GLY A 95 -8.60 17.54 5.25
CA GLY A 95 -8.90 18.70 4.41
C GLY A 95 -7.69 19.52 4.01
N VAL A 96 -6.50 18.91 3.89
CA VAL A 96 -5.34 19.61 3.28
C VAL A 96 -5.70 20.04 1.86
N GLN A 97 -5.42 21.32 1.55
CA GLN A 97 -5.79 21.91 0.27
C GLN A 97 -5.00 21.33 -0.91
N GLU A 98 -3.71 21.11 -0.74
CA GLU A 98 -2.84 20.45 -1.72
C GLU A 98 -1.91 19.47 -1.02
N CYS A 99 -1.90 18.22 -1.47
CA CYS A 99 -0.93 17.23 -1.02
C CYS A 99 -0.51 16.33 -2.17
N ALA A 100 0.68 15.77 -2.05
CA ALA A 100 1.22 14.85 -3.04
C ALA A 100 2.00 13.74 -2.34
N PHE A 101 1.94 12.56 -2.92
CA PHE A 101 2.81 11.45 -2.59
C PHE A 101 3.54 11.04 -3.86
N SER A 102 4.86 10.87 -3.73
CA SER A 102 5.74 10.45 -4.80
C SER A 102 6.40 9.13 -4.40
N TRP A 103 6.63 8.28 -5.39
CA TRP A 103 7.48 7.12 -5.27
C TRP A 103 8.46 7.11 -6.43
N ASP A 104 9.71 6.83 -6.11
CA ASP A 104 10.78 6.72 -7.08
C ASP A 104 11.85 5.77 -6.53
N PRO A 105 11.90 4.51 -7.00
CA PRO A 105 12.84 3.57 -6.41
C PRO A 105 13.52 2.68 -7.45
N GLU A 106 14.43 3.23 -8.25
CA GLU A 106 15.16 2.51 -9.32
C GLU A 106 14.32 2.19 -10.57
N GLY A 107 13.37 3.06 -10.90
CA GLY A 107 12.47 2.85 -12.03
C GLY A 107 11.71 4.12 -12.43
N PRO A 108 10.47 3.99 -12.92
CA PRO A 108 9.69 5.10 -13.41
C PRO A 108 9.15 5.93 -12.25
N TYR A 109 9.37 7.24 -12.35
CA TYR A 109 8.94 8.21 -11.35
C TYR A 109 7.41 8.28 -11.33
N GLY A 110 6.81 8.04 -10.15
CA GLY A 110 5.37 8.13 -9.95
C GLY A 110 4.99 9.18 -8.92
N ARG A 111 3.86 9.84 -9.15
CA ARG A 111 3.33 10.86 -8.26
C ARG A 111 1.81 10.95 -8.35
N MET A 112 1.17 10.85 -7.19
CA MET A 112 -0.25 11.18 -7.03
C MET A 112 -0.37 12.53 -6.35
N LYS A 113 -1.26 13.38 -6.87
CA LYS A 113 -1.57 14.69 -6.29
C LYS A 113 -3.06 14.83 -6.04
N TRP A 114 -3.37 15.56 -4.99
CA TRP A 114 -4.71 15.97 -4.63
C TRP A 114 -4.77 17.49 -4.50
N TYR A 115 -5.78 18.09 -5.11
CA TYR A 115 -6.13 19.50 -4.99
C TYR A 115 -7.59 19.64 -4.57
N SER A 116 -7.84 20.13 -3.36
CA SER A 116 -9.19 20.39 -2.88
C SER A 116 -9.80 21.62 -3.56
N SER A 117 -11.07 21.54 -3.93
CA SER A 117 -11.84 22.68 -4.42
C SER A 117 -12.51 23.50 -3.30
N GLY A 118 -12.23 23.18 -2.03
CA GLY A 118 -12.89 23.80 -0.87
C GLY A 118 -14.27 23.19 -0.55
N GLY A 119 -14.68 22.14 -1.26
CA GLY A 119 -15.94 21.42 -1.07
C GLY A 119 -15.76 19.91 -0.90
N ALA A 120 -16.79 19.14 -1.26
CA ALA A 120 -16.78 17.66 -1.21
C ALA A 120 -16.07 17.00 -2.41
N GLU A 121 -15.43 17.80 -3.28
CA GLU A 121 -14.78 17.39 -4.51
C GLU A 121 -13.40 18.03 -4.62
N GLY A 122 -12.55 17.44 -5.45
CA GLY A 122 -11.25 17.99 -5.80
C GLY A 122 -10.71 17.36 -7.07
N SER A 123 -9.49 17.75 -7.41
CA SER A 123 -8.78 17.22 -8.58
C SER A 123 -7.76 16.19 -8.12
N PHE A 124 -7.94 14.95 -8.57
CA PHE A 124 -6.95 13.90 -8.44
C PHE A 124 -6.11 13.85 -9.72
N ARG A 125 -4.78 13.91 -9.57
CA ARG A 125 -3.84 13.89 -10.70
C ARG A 125 -2.82 12.78 -10.52
N LEU A 126 -2.72 11.91 -11.52
CA LEU A 126 -1.67 10.91 -11.65
C LEU A 126 -0.61 11.43 -12.62
N GLN A 127 0.63 11.51 -12.14
CA GLN A 127 1.80 11.73 -12.97
C GLN A 127 2.68 10.49 -12.89
N TRP A 128 3.12 9.99 -14.03
CA TRP A 128 4.02 8.86 -14.07
C TRP A 128 4.93 8.96 -15.28
N SER A 129 6.21 8.67 -15.12
CA SER A 129 7.18 8.75 -16.22
C SER A 129 8.10 7.56 -16.18
N SER A 130 8.05 6.77 -17.26
CA SER A 130 8.99 5.69 -17.53
C SER A 130 9.84 6.03 -18.75
N GLY A 131 10.93 5.28 -18.97
CA GLY A 131 11.75 5.43 -20.18
C GLY A 131 10.98 5.20 -21.50
N LYS A 132 9.76 4.63 -21.44
CA LYS A 132 8.95 4.32 -22.63
C LYS A 132 7.77 5.28 -22.81
N TYR A 133 7.25 5.90 -21.74
CA TYR A 133 6.05 6.73 -21.81
C TYR A 133 5.86 7.59 -20.57
N THR A 134 5.10 8.68 -20.74
CA THR A 134 4.71 9.58 -19.65
C THR A 134 3.20 9.70 -19.59
N ILE A 135 2.66 9.62 -18.38
CA ILE A 135 1.28 9.87 -18.01
C ILE A 135 1.25 11.19 -17.24
N ASP A 136 0.34 12.07 -17.63
CA ASP A 136 -0.03 13.22 -16.84
C ASP A 136 -1.53 13.47 -17.01
N GLN A 137 -2.32 12.89 -16.10
CA GLN A 137 -3.77 12.85 -16.20
C GLN A 137 -4.39 13.39 -14.93
N SER A 138 -5.48 14.15 -15.09
CA SER A 138 -6.23 14.74 -13.98
C SER A 138 -7.73 14.51 -14.17
N THR A 139 -8.40 14.15 -13.08
CA THR A 139 -9.85 13.98 -13.04
C THR A 139 -10.44 14.67 -11.81
N ARG A 140 -11.59 15.35 -11.98
CA ARG A 140 -12.36 15.86 -10.85
C ARG A 140 -13.22 14.74 -10.29
N VAL A 141 -13.05 14.49 -8.99
CA VAL A 141 -13.68 13.35 -8.30
C VAL A 141 -14.11 13.77 -6.89
N PRO A 142 -15.13 13.11 -6.31
CA PRO A 142 -15.47 13.33 -4.91
C PRO A 142 -14.30 12.97 -4.00
N THR A 143 -14.05 13.78 -2.98
CA THR A 143 -12.98 13.56 -2.00
C THR A 143 -13.10 12.19 -1.34
N ARG A 144 -14.34 11.77 -1.06
CA ARG A 144 -14.64 10.48 -0.47
C ARG A 144 -14.29 9.33 -1.39
N ASP A 145 -14.65 9.39 -2.66
CA ASP A 145 -14.36 8.34 -3.63
C ASP A 145 -12.86 8.12 -3.78
N VAL A 146 -12.04 9.17 -3.72
CA VAL A 146 -10.57 9.03 -3.75
C VAL A 146 -10.05 8.25 -2.55
N VAL A 147 -10.41 8.69 -1.34
CA VAL A 147 -9.93 8.07 -0.10
C VAL A 147 -10.46 6.65 0.03
N GLU A 148 -11.76 6.45 -0.19
CA GLU A 148 -12.43 5.16 -0.05
C GLU A 148 -11.89 4.14 -1.05
N THR A 149 -11.80 4.50 -2.32
CA THR A 149 -11.29 3.59 -3.38
C THR A 149 -9.83 3.22 -3.14
N LEU A 150 -8.95 4.20 -2.90
CA LEU A 150 -7.52 3.94 -2.73
C LEU A 150 -7.22 3.18 -1.43
N TYR A 151 -7.85 3.56 -0.31
CA TYR A 151 -7.64 2.88 0.96
C TYR A 151 -8.20 1.46 0.94
N THR A 152 -9.41 1.26 0.40
CA THR A 152 -10.04 -0.07 0.33
C THR A 152 -9.25 -0.99 -0.59
N ALA A 153 -8.77 -0.50 -1.73
CA ALA A 153 -7.91 -1.28 -2.62
C ALA A 153 -6.61 -1.70 -1.93
N PHE A 154 -5.98 -0.79 -1.18
CA PHE A 154 -4.79 -1.10 -0.40
C PHE A 154 -5.08 -2.15 0.69
N ARG A 155 -6.17 -1.98 1.45
CA ARG A 155 -6.56 -2.93 2.51
C ARG A 155 -6.86 -4.32 1.95
N ALA A 156 -7.58 -4.39 0.83
CA ALA A 156 -7.88 -5.65 0.17
C ALA A 156 -6.60 -6.41 -0.23
N PHE A 157 -5.56 -5.70 -0.68
CA PHE A 157 -4.26 -6.31 -0.98
C PHE A 157 -3.48 -6.68 0.28
N ALA A 158 -3.41 -5.81 1.28
CA ALA A 158 -2.76 -6.10 2.55
C ALA A 158 -3.45 -7.24 3.33
N GLU A 159 -4.70 -7.59 3.01
CA GLU A 159 -5.43 -8.71 3.60
C GLU A 159 -5.48 -9.94 2.68
N SER A 160 -4.89 -9.86 1.48
CA SER A 160 -4.79 -10.99 0.57
C SER A 160 -3.68 -11.97 0.98
N ASP A 161 -3.53 -13.02 0.19
CA ASP A 161 -2.45 -14.00 0.25
C ASP A 161 -1.10 -13.48 -0.29
N TYR A 162 -0.86 -12.16 -0.26
CA TYR A 162 0.44 -11.61 -0.66
C TYR A 162 1.56 -12.19 0.23
N GLU A 163 2.75 -12.38 -0.35
CA GLU A 163 3.90 -12.99 0.30
C GLU A 163 4.78 -11.93 1.00
N PRO A 164 4.76 -11.80 2.33
CA PRO A 164 5.45 -10.71 3.03
C PRO A 164 6.97 -10.74 2.83
N PHE A 165 7.58 -11.93 2.69
CA PHE A 165 9.02 -12.07 2.45
C PHE A 165 9.52 -11.37 1.17
N ARG A 166 8.62 -11.13 0.21
CA ARG A 166 8.97 -10.43 -1.05
C ARG A 166 8.94 -8.91 -0.90
N TYR A 167 8.17 -8.39 0.04
CA TYR A 167 7.80 -6.97 0.07
C TYR A 167 8.16 -6.23 1.35
N GLU A 168 8.41 -6.95 2.46
CA GLU A 168 8.48 -6.39 3.80
C GLU A 168 9.85 -6.56 4.44
N THR A 169 10.27 -5.58 5.23
CA THR A 169 11.29 -5.79 6.26
C THR A 169 10.63 -6.49 7.43
N LEU A 170 10.84 -7.80 7.54
CA LEU A 170 10.24 -8.58 8.61
C LEU A 170 11.15 -8.61 9.84
N PRO A 171 10.61 -8.33 11.04
CA PRO A 171 11.23 -8.81 12.26
C PRO A 171 11.43 -10.32 12.20
N GLU A 172 12.53 -10.84 12.77
CA GLU A 172 12.80 -12.28 12.74
C GLU A 172 11.64 -13.13 13.25
N TRP A 173 10.97 -12.70 14.32
CA TRP A 173 9.83 -13.43 14.90
C TRP A 173 8.64 -13.56 13.93
N ASP A 174 8.35 -12.52 13.14
CA ASP A 174 7.30 -12.54 12.13
C ASP A 174 7.71 -13.49 10.99
N ALA A 175 8.99 -13.46 10.58
CA ALA A 175 9.54 -14.34 9.56
C ALA A 175 9.51 -15.83 9.96
N TYR A 176 9.92 -16.17 11.19
CA TYR A 176 9.82 -17.54 11.71
C TYR A 176 8.37 -18.03 11.73
N SER A 177 7.43 -17.17 12.14
CA SER A 177 6.01 -17.52 12.18
C SER A 177 5.45 -17.82 10.79
N LEU A 178 5.94 -17.13 9.76
CA LEU A 178 5.50 -17.34 8.38
C LEU A 178 5.99 -18.66 7.80
N ILE A 179 7.20 -19.15 8.14
CA ILE A 179 7.76 -20.40 7.61
C ILE A 179 7.25 -21.67 8.31
N LEU A 180 6.52 -21.53 9.43
CA LEU A 180 5.93 -22.65 10.16
C LEU A 180 4.53 -22.98 9.61
N ALA A 181 4.29 -24.23 9.25
CA ALA A 181 3.01 -24.68 8.71
C ALA A 181 1.97 -25.00 9.79
N ASP A 182 2.41 -25.59 10.90
CA ASP A 182 1.55 -26.29 11.87
C ASP A 182 1.92 -25.99 13.33
N ALA A 183 2.79 -25.02 13.56
CA ALA A 183 3.32 -24.70 14.88
C ALA A 183 3.42 -23.19 15.10
N THR A 184 3.25 -22.78 16.35
CA THR A 184 3.50 -21.39 16.75
C THR A 184 4.98 -21.14 16.96
N LEU A 185 5.39 -19.87 16.95
CA LEU A 185 6.74 -19.48 17.35
C LEU A 185 7.08 -19.95 18.78
N GLY A 186 6.08 -20.01 19.67
CA GLY A 186 6.24 -20.56 21.02
C GLY A 186 6.52 -22.06 21.03
N ASP A 187 5.93 -22.83 20.12
CA ASP A 187 6.21 -24.26 19.94
C ASP A 187 7.64 -24.46 19.43
N PHE A 188 8.05 -23.64 18.46
CA PHE A 188 9.41 -23.64 17.93
C PHE A 188 10.44 -23.30 19.03
N ALA A 189 10.18 -22.26 19.84
CA ALA A 189 11.03 -21.91 20.98
C ALA A 189 11.14 -23.03 22.02
N ARG A 190 10.02 -23.69 22.33
CA ARG A 190 10.00 -24.83 23.25
C ARG A 190 10.83 -25.98 22.72
N ALA A 191 10.70 -26.31 21.44
CA ALA A 191 11.48 -27.38 20.82
C ALA A 191 12.98 -27.07 20.87
N LEU A 192 13.39 -25.87 20.44
CA LEU A 192 14.79 -25.43 20.47
C LEU A 192 15.38 -25.45 21.89
N ALA A 193 14.62 -25.04 22.91
CA ALA A 193 15.11 -24.99 24.29
C ALA A 193 15.46 -26.36 24.87
N THR A 194 14.93 -27.45 24.31
CA THR A 194 15.25 -28.84 24.72
C THR A 194 16.52 -29.41 24.06
N LEU A 195 17.05 -28.73 23.04
CA LEU A 195 18.20 -29.17 22.28
C LEU A 195 19.52 -28.66 22.88
N SER A 196 20.61 -29.35 22.57
CA SER A 196 21.96 -28.83 22.79
C SER A 196 22.23 -27.60 21.92
N ALA A 197 23.27 -26.82 22.24
CA ALA A 197 23.64 -25.64 21.46
C ALA A 197 23.92 -25.96 19.99
N ALA A 198 24.60 -27.08 19.72
CA ALA A 198 24.92 -27.53 18.37
C ALA A 198 23.66 -27.92 17.58
N GLU A 199 22.76 -28.69 18.19
CA GLU A 199 21.49 -29.10 17.57
C GLU A 199 20.57 -27.90 17.32
N ALA A 200 20.43 -27.01 18.31
CA ALA A 200 19.60 -25.81 18.18
C ALA A 200 20.16 -24.87 17.09
N THR A 201 21.48 -24.71 17.00
CA THR A 201 22.12 -23.95 15.91
C THR A 201 21.82 -24.57 14.55
N ALA A 202 21.89 -25.89 14.39
CA ALA A 202 21.57 -26.55 13.13
C ALA A 202 20.11 -26.32 12.70
N VAL A 203 19.18 -26.36 13.66
CA VAL A 203 17.75 -26.06 13.42
C VAL A 203 17.55 -24.59 13.04
N LEU A 204 18.21 -23.65 13.73
CA LEU A 204 18.15 -22.22 13.42
C LEU A 204 18.73 -21.92 12.03
N MET A 205 19.86 -22.54 11.65
CA MET A 205 20.43 -22.39 10.32
C MET A 205 19.49 -22.91 9.23
N ARG A 206 18.84 -24.07 9.44
CA ARG A 206 17.82 -24.57 8.49
C ARG A 206 16.64 -23.62 8.37
N ALA A 207 16.19 -23.02 9.48
CA ALA A 207 15.15 -22.02 9.44
C ALA A 207 15.60 -20.73 8.72
N GLY A 208 16.85 -20.29 8.92
CA GLY A 208 17.49 -19.23 8.15
C GLY A 208 17.48 -19.49 6.65
N GLN A 209 17.84 -20.71 6.24
CA GLN A 209 17.77 -21.12 4.84
C GLN A 209 16.34 -21.11 4.30
N ALA A 210 15.36 -21.62 5.05
CA ALA A 210 13.95 -21.60 4.62
C ALA A 210 13.43 -20.16 4.44
N MET A 211 13.85 -19.22 5.30
CA MET A 211 13.54 -17.80 5.16
C MET A 211 14.21 -17.20 3.91
N HIS A 212 15.47 -17.54 3.65
CA HIS A 212 16.21 -17.10 2.46
C HIS A 212 15.59 -17.63 1.17
N ASP A 213 15.30 -18.93 1.11
CA ASP A 213 14.68 -19.61 -0.05
C ASP A 213 13.33 -18.98 -0.39
N ARG A 214 12.57 -18.55 0.63
CA ARG A 214 11.28 -17.89 0.46
C ARG A 214 11.39 -16.47 -0.11
N GLY A 215 12.52 -15.80 0.13
CA GLY A 215 12.82 -14.49 -0.46
C GLY A 215 13.45 -14.53 -1.85
N GLY A 216 14.03 -15.67 -2.26
CA GLY A 216 14.97 -15.73 -3.40
C GLY A 216 14.46 -16.26 -4.74
N ASP A 217 13.34 -17.00 -4.82
CA ASP A 217 12.92 -17.65 -6.08
C ASP A 217 11.52 -17.24 -6.57
N GLU A 218 11.47 -16.55 -7.71
CA GLU A 218 10.26 -16.09 -8.40
C GLU A 218 9.37 -17.24 -8.91
N ARG A 219 9.93 -18.44 -9.12
CA ARG A 219 9.26 -19.55 -9.82
C ARG A 219 8.63 -20.59 -8.89
N VAL A 220 8.83 -20.47 -7.59
CA VAL A 220 8.33 -21.44 -6.61
C VAL A 220 7.18 -20.82 -5.81
N LEU A 221 5.99 -20.84 -6.41
CA LEU A 221 4.74 -20.87 -5.65
C LEU A 221 4.27 -22.35 -5.59
N PRO A 222 3.81 -22.84 -4.42
CA PRO A 222 3.53 -22.10 -3.20
C PRO A 222 4.75 -22.06 -2.27
N ALA A 223 4.92 -20.93 -1.58
CA ALA A 223 5.91 -20.76 -0.52
C ALA A 223 5.84 -21.95 0.47
N ARG A 224 6.96 -22.63 0.66
CA ARG A 224 7.03 -23.83 1.49
C ARG A 224 7.00 -23.43 2.96
N CYS A 225 5.82 -23.41 3.56
CA CYS A 225 5.74 -23.58 5.00
C CYS A 225 6.13 -25.02 5.32
N HIS A 226 6.91 -25.21 6.37
CA HIS A 226 7.40 -26.52 6.78
C HIS A 226 6.83 -26.86 8.16
N SER A 227 6.61 -28.15 8.39
CA SER A 227 6.21 -28.61 9.72
C SER A 227 7.34 -28.38 10.73
N LEU A 228 7.00 -28.23 12.01
CA LEU A 228 7.99 -28.17 13.08
C LEU A 228 8.99 -29.34 13.02
N GLU A 229 8.49 -30.55 12.72
CA GLU A 229 9.30 -31.76 12.59
C GLU A 229 10.37 -31.63 11.50
N TRP A 230 10.03 -31.04 10.34
CA TRP A 230 10.97 -30.86 9.24
C TRP A 230 12.19 -30.01 9.64
N PHE A 231 11.97 -28.98 10.45
CA PHE A 231 13.06 -28.18 11.01
C PHE A 231 13.90 -29.01 11.99
N LEU A 232 13.23 -29.77 12.88
CA LEU A 232 13.91 -30.57 13.90
C LEU A 232 14.76 -31.71 13.32
N LEU A 233 14.49 -32.19 12.10
CA LEU A 233 15.37 -33.15 11.41
C LEU A 233 16.80 -32.61 11.25
N ALA A 234 17.02 -31.29 11.23
CA ALA A 234 18.34 -30.68 11.10
C ALA A 234 19.25 -30.94 12.30
N ARG A 235 18.69 -31.31 13.46
CA ARG A 235 19.49 -31.62 14.66
C ARG A 235 20.51 -32.74 14.41
N HIS A 236 20.21 -33.62 13.45
CA HIS A 236 21.09 -34.73 13.06
C HIS A 236 22.27 -34.31 12.18
N ASP A 237 22.21 -33.09 11.61
CA ASP A 237 23.25 -32.49 10.78
C ASP A 237 24.18 -31.57 11.61
N ALA A 238 24.13 -31.66 12.95
CA ALA A 238 24.89 -30.82 13.87
C ALA A 238 26.39 -31.13 13.82
N ASN A 239 27.07 -30.62 12.79
CA ASN A 239 28.51 -30.45 12.83
C ASN A 239 28.83 -29.27 13.76
N ALA A 240 29.82 -29.45 14.65
CA ALA A 240 30.26 -28.46 15.64
C ALA A 240 30.94 -27.23 14.99
N GLY A 241 30.22 -26.51 14.14
CA GLY A 241 30.57 -25.17 13.68
C GLY A 241 30.32 -24.14 14.79
N ASP A 242 30.65 -22.89 14.51
CA ASP A 242 30.42 -21.78 15.43
C ASP A 242 28.92 -21.65 15.74
N SER A 243 28.58 -21.85 17.02
CA SER A 243 27.22 -21.69 17.53
C SER A 243 26.89 -20.20 17.63
N GLU A 244 25.78 -19.78 17.01
CA GLU A 244 25.21 -18.44 17.24
C GLU A 244 24.61 -18.30 18.64
N LEU A 245 24.40 -19.43 19.33
CA LEU A 245 23.94 -19.46 20.72
C LEU A 245 25.10 -19.25 21.71
N PRO A 246 24.84 -18.64 22.88
CA PRO A 246 25.86 -18.39 23.89
C PRO A 246 26.55 -19.67 24.37
N ALA A 247 27.85 -19.59 24.69
CA ALA A 247 28.63 -20.74 25.17
C ALA A 247 28.02 -21.45 26.39
N ALA A 248 27.32 -20.69 27.25
CA ALA A 248 26.65 -21.23 28.44
C ALA A 248 25.26 -21.84 28.14
N TRP A 249 24.83 -21.93 26.88
CA TRP A 249 23.50 -22.43 26.50
C TRP A 249 23.21 -23.80 27.12
N ASP A 250 24.16 -24.73 27.01
CA ASP A 250 24.01 -26.09 27.51
C ASP A 250 23.89 -26.17 29.04
N GLU A 251 24.42 -25.18 29.75
CA GLU A 251 24.33 -25.06 31.21
C GLU A 251 23.01 -24.42 31.66
N TRP A 252 22.29 -23.77 30.75
CA TRP A 252 21.05 -23.07 31.09
C TRP A 252 19.87 -24.02 31.21
N GLY A 253 19.01 -23.77 32.20
CA GLY A 253 17.69 -24.38 32.26
C GLY A 253 16.78 -23.88 31.12
N GLU A 254 15.80 -24.71 30.75
CA GLU A 254 14.87 -24.46 29.64
C GLU A 254 14.19 -23.08 29.69
N ALA A 255 13.78 -22.62 30.87
CA ALA A 255 13.14 -21.31 31.04
C ALA A 255 14.05 -20.14 30.60
N ARG A 256 15.35 -20.22 30.91
CA ARG A 256 16.33 -19.21 30.51
C ARG A 256 16.61 -19.26 29.01
N ARG A 257 16.70 -20.46 28.43
CA ARG A 257 16.85 -20.67 26.98
C ARG A 257 15.67 -20.07 26.21
N ARG A 258 14.43 -20.33 26.65
CA ARG A 258 13.22 -19.74 26.05
C ARG A 258 13.19 -18.22 26.15
N HIS A 259 13.57 -17.68 27.31
CA HIS A 259 13.68 -16.23 27.47
C HIS A 259 14.72 -15.63 26.51
N TYR A 260 15.88 -16.29 26.36
CA TYR A 260 16.91 -15.86 25.42
C TYR A 260 16.41 -15.87 23.97
N LEU A 261 15.76 -16.94 23.51
CA LEU A 261 15.18 -17.04 22.17
C LEU A 261 14.17 -15.92 21.90
N GLY A 262 13.29 -15.63 22.87
CA GLY A 262 12.37 -14.49 22.77
C GLY A 262 13.09 -13.14 22.64
N SER A 263 14.24 -12.98 23.32
CA SER A 263 15.07 -11.78 23.19
C SER A 263 15.83 -11.71 21.86
N LEU A 264 16.28 -12.86 21.33
CA LEU A 264 17.03 -12.97 20.08
C LEU A 264 16.14 -12.51 18.92
N TRP A 265 14.93 -13.09 18.83
CA TRP A 265 13.96 -12.76 17.77
C TRP A 265 13.43 -11.33 17.83
N GLY A 266 13.59 -10.63 18.96
CA GLY A 266 13.21 -9.23 19.13
C GLY A 266 14.32 -8.24 18.76
N ARG A 267 15.55 -8.69 18.49
CA ARG A 267 16.72 -7.81 18.28
C ARG A 267 17.07 -7.57 16.82
N SER A 268 16.62 -8.40 15.91
CA SER A 268 17.00 -8.35 14.49
C SER A 268 15.79 -8.29 13.57
N THR A 269 15.90 -7.41 12.58
CA THR A 269 15.09 -7.43 11.37
C THR A 269 15.86 -8.19 10.31
N LEU A 270 15.22 -9.17 9.67
CA LEU A 270 15.75 -9.75 8.45
C LEU A 270 15.72 -8.66 7.38
N GLY A 271 16.90 -8.16 7.02
CA GLY A 271 17.09 -7.04 6.13
C GLY A 271 16.90 -7.41 4.66
N CYS A 272 15.84 -8.15 4.32
CA CYS A 272 15.61 -8.50 2.92
C CYS A 272 15.19 -7.29 2.08
N TRP A 273 14.46 -6.31 2.62
CA TRP A 273 13.98 -5.11 1.88
C TRP A 273 13.78 -3.91 2.82
N SER A 274 13.38 -2.73 2.33
CA SER A 274 12.99 -1.55 3.17
C SER A 274 11.48 -1.47 3.46
N GLY A 275 10.77 -2.56 3.18
CA GLY A 275 9.33 -2.72 3.32
C GLY A 275 8.77 -2.51 4.73
N SER A 276 7.56 -1.98 4.83
CA SER A 276 6.78 -1.94 6.07
C SER A 276 5.79 -3.10 6.11
N ASP A 277 5.42 -3.56 7.30
CA ASP A 277 4.32 -4.51 7.49
C ASP A 277 3.00 -3.90 6.99
N LEU A 278 2.58 -4.30 5.78
CA LEU A 278 1.44 -3.70 5.09
C LEU A 278 0.13 -4.01 5.83
N ARG A 279 0.05 -5.16 6.50
CA ARG A 279 -1.11 -5.53 7.35
C ARG A 279 -1.27 -4.56 8.50
N ARG A 280 -0.17 -4.14 9.12
CA ARG A 280 -0.14 -3.17 10.24
C ARG A 280 -0.30 -1.70 9.81
N LEU A 281 -0.12 -1.36 8.54
CA LEU A 281 -0.33 0.00 8.01
C LEU A 281 -1.81 0.42 7.90
N ARG A 282 -2.56 0.27 9.00
CA ARG A 282 -3.93 0.76 9.13
C ARG A 282 -3.93 2.21 9.60
N SER A 283 -4.88 2.99 9.11
CA SER A 283 -5.13 4.33 9.62
C SER A 283 -6.49 4.40 10.30
N ALA A 284 -6.49 4.43 11.63
CA ALA A 284 -7.70 4.66 12.42
C ALA A 284 -8.42 5.94 11.99
N ARG A 285 -7.66 6.97 11.60
CA ARG A 285 -8.20 8.24 11.11
C ARG A 285 -8.99 8.06 9.82
N ILE A 286 -8.44 7.36 8.83
CA ILE A 286 -9.15 7.09 7.57
C ILE A 286 -10.39 6.24 7.84
N GLU A 287 -10.26 5.19 8.64
CA GLU A 287 -11.37 4.28 8.99
C GLU A 287 -12.51 5.02 9.71
N GLU A 288 -12.20 5.86 10.71
CA GLU A 288 -13.18 6.70 11.39
C GLU A 288 -13.81 7.73 10.45
N TRP A 289 -13.03 8.32 9.53
CA TRP A 289 -13.54 9.28 8.56
C TRP A 289 -14.51 8.64 7.58
N LEU A 290 -14.19 7.44 7.08
CA LEU A 290 -15.07 6.66 6.21
C LEU A 290 -16.32 6.17 6.97
N ALA A 291 -16.24 5.86 8.25
CA ALA A 291 -17.41 5.46 9.04
C ALA A 291 -18.43 6.60 9.24
N ARG A 292 -18.04 7.87 9.08
CA ARG A 292 -18.97 9.01 9.17
C ARG A 292 -19.94 9.00 8.00
N LYS A 293 -21.23 9.17 8.29
CA LYS A 293 -22.25 9.35 7.25
C LYS A 293 -21.93 10.57 6.40
N SER A 294 -21.86 10.39 5.08
CA SER A 294 -21.73 11.51 4.14
C SER A 294 -22.85 12.51 4.42
N PRO A 295 -22.54 13.82 4.54
CA PRO A 295 -23.58 14.83 4.66
C PRO A 295 -24.53 14.68 3.46
N LYS A 296 -25.83 14.60 3.73
CA LYS A 296 -26.85 14.56 2.67
C LYS A 296 -26.61 15.79 1.78
N ARG A 297 -26.37 15.56 0.48
CA ARG A 297 -26.35 16.63 -0.54
C ARG A 297 -27.64 17.43 -0.36
N ARG A 298 -27.52 18.68 0.09
CA ARG A 298 -28.62 19.65 0.13
C ARG A 298 -28.76 20.29 -1.24
#